data_AF-A0A943X045-F1
#
_entry.id   AF-A0A943X045-F1
#
_cell.length_a   1.000
_cell.length_b   1.000
_cell.length_c   1.000
_cell.angle_alpha   90.00
_cell.angle_beta   90.00
_cell.angle_gamma   90.00
#
_symmetry.space_group_name_H-M   'P 1'
#
loop_
_entity.id
_entity.type
_entity.pdbx_description
1 polymer ?
#
loop_
_entity_poly.entity_id
_entity_poly.type
_entity_poly.pdbx_seq_one_letter_code
_entity_poly.pdbx_strand_id
1 'polypeptide(L)'
;LLAGRGAGLLCWAAASVLGLLILPDKGVALMYLCFMGLYPVVKSRLEQCANRTLEWAGKLAFFNAALTLLWVVFRSLFLPALPAWLAGKVWLLYGVGNLVFLLYDWGLSRLIGMMTARLKLR
;
A
#
# COMPACT_ATOMS: atom_id res chain seq x y z
N LEU A 1 -8.08 21.81 10.39
CA LEU A 1 -8.02 20.45 9.80
C LEU A 1 -6.87 20.23 8.79
N LEU A 2 -6.28 21.26 8.17
CA LEU A 2 -5.15 21.11 7.23
C LEU A 2 -3.83 20.65 7.88
N ALA A 3 -3.59 20.99 9.16
CA ALA A 3 -2.36 20.64 9.88
C ALA A 3 -2.18 19.13 10.14
N GLY A 4 -3.27 18.35 10.23
CA GLY A 4 -3.20 16.92 10.54
C GLY A 4 -2.64 16.06 9.39
N ARG A 5 -2.83 16.49 8.14
CA ARG A 5 -2.33 15.75 6.96
C ARG A 5 -0.81 15.80 6.84
N GLY A 6 -0.22 16.98 7.07
CA GLY A 6 1.24 17.17 7.06
C GLY A 6 1.92 16.42 8.21
N ALA A 7 1.36 16.51 9.42
CA ALA A 7 1.87 15.77 10.57
C ALA A 7 1.80 14.25 10.34
N GLY A 8 0.70 13.73 9.77
CA GLY A 8 0.58 12.32 9.41
C GLY A 8 1.61 11.85 8.39
N LEU A 9 1.87 12.65 7.35
CA LEU A 9 2.91 12.38 6.36
C LEU A 9 4.33 12.40 6.97
N LEU A 10 4.61 13.32 7.89
CA LEU A 10 5.89 13.38 8.60
C LEU A 10 6.08 12.17 9.51
N CYS A 11 5.07 11.78 10.28
CA CYS A 11 5.11 10.58 11.10
C CYS A 11 5.30 9.32 10.24
N TRP A 12 4.60 9.24 9.10
CA TRP A 12 4.79 8.16 8.14
C TRP A 12 6.21 8.11 7.58
N ALA A 13 6.75 9.25 7.13
CA ALA A 13 8.10 9.33 6.57
C ALA A 13 9.14 8.94 7.61
N ALA A 14 9.04 9.46 8.84
CA ALA A 14 9.91 9.10 9.95
C ALA A 14 9.84 7.61 10.28
N ALA A 15 8.63 7.04 10.40
CA ALA A 15 8.44 5.62 10.67
C ALA A 15 8.96 4.73 9.53
N SER A 16 8.83 5.17 8.28
CA SER A 16 9.32 4.44 7.11
C SER A 16 10.85 4.43 7.05
N VAL A 17 11.48 5.57 7.32
CA VAL A 17 12.95 5.70 7.40
C VAL A 17 13.51 4.85 8.54
N LEU A 18 12.89 4.94 9.72
CA LEU A 18 13.26 4.11 10.87
C LEU A 18 13.04 2.63 10.59
N GLY A 19 11.94 2.25 9.94
CA GLY A 19 11.67 0.88 9.54
C GLY A 19 12.71 0.34 8.56
N LEU A 20 13.16 1.14 7.59
CA LEU A 20 14.22 0.73 6.66
C LEU A 20 15.59 0.59 7.33
N LEU A 21 15.84 1.33 8.41
CA LEU A 21 17.12 1.34 9.11
C LEU A 21 17.22 0.26 10.20
N ILE A 22 16.12 0.03 10.94
CA ILE A 22 16.09 -0.83 12.13
C ILE A 22 15.64 -2.25 11.78
N LEU A 23 14.73 -2.41 10.81
CA LEU A 23 14.09 -3.70 10.58
C LEU A 23 15.03 -4.62 9.77
N PRO A 24 15.35 -5.83 10.28
CA PRO A 24 16.22 -6.76 9.57
C PRO A 24 15.59 -7.25 8.26
N ASP A 25 14.25 -7.31 8.22
CA ASP A 25 13.48 -7.65 7.04
C ASP A 25 13.00 -6.38 6.31
N LYS A 26 13.73 -6.02 5.25
CA LYS A 26 13.44 -4.82 4.43
C LYS A 26 12.13 -4.97 3.65
N GLY A 27 11.62 -6.18 3.44
CA GLY A 27 10.36 -6.43 2.77
C GLY A 27 9.18 -5.89 3.59
N VAL A 28 9.21 -6.12 4.91
CA VAL A 28 8.16 -5.63 5.83
C VAL A 28 8.18 -4.10 5.93
N ALA A 29 9.36 -3.48 5.96
CA ALA A 29 9.49 -2.02 5.94
C ALA A 29 8.90 -1.41 4.66
N LEU A 30 9.12 -2.05 3.51
CA LEU A 30 8.53 -1.62 2.23
C LEU A 30 7.02 -1.83 2.16
N MET A 31 6.51 -2.94 2.72
CA MET A 31 5.07 -3.15 2.83
C MET A 31 4.41 -2.04 3.67
N TYR A 32 5.02 -1.64 4.78
CA TYR A 32 4.53 -0.52 5.57
C TYR A 32 4.55 0.79 4.77
N LEU A 33 5.67 1.08 4.10
CA LEU A 33 5.87 2.28 3.31
C LEU A 33 4.81 2.39 2.19
N CYS A 34 4.62 1.34 1.40
CA CYS A 34 3.72 1.34 0.24
C CYS A 34 2.24 1.20 0.64
N PHE A 35 1.88 0.25 1.51
CA PHE A 35 0.49 -0.12 1.77
C PHE A 35 -0.11 0.55 3.00
N MET A 36 0.53 0.47 4.16
CA MET A 36 -0.05 1.04 5.38
C MET A 36 0.06 2.57 5.39
N GLY A 37 1.08 3.11 4.75
CA GLY A 37 1.42 4.52 4.83
C GLY A 37 1.01 5.37 3.62
N LEU A 38 1.47 5.01 2.42
CA LEU A 38 1.22 5.81 1.22
C LEU A 38 -0.20 5.59 0.66
N TYR A 39 -0.71 4.36 0.69
CA TYR A 39 -2.01 4.02 0.11
C TYR A 39 -3.20 4.78 0.71
N PRO A 40 -3.35 5.00 2.03
CA PRO A 40 -4.45 5.79 2.59
C PRO A 40 -4.46 7.23 2.05
N VAL A 41 -3.27 7.80 1.82
CA VAL A 41 -3.11 9.14 1.24
C VAL A 41 -3.53 9.14 -0.23
N VAL A 42 -3.06 8.16 -1.00
CA VAL A 42 -3.42 7.97 -2.41
C VAL A 42 -4.93 7.75 -2.53
N LYS A 43 -5.50 6.84 -1.76
CA LYS A 43 -6.94 6.58 -1.71
C LYS A 43 -7.75 7.83 -1.37
N SER A 44 -7.34 8.60 -0.35
CA SER A 44 -8.01 9.85 -0.01
C SER A 44 -7.99 10.89 -1.14
N ARG A 45 -6.94 10.89 -1.98
CA ARG A 45 -6.86 11.73 -3.18
C ARG A 45 -7.74 11.20 -4.31
N LEU A 46 -7.78 9.88 -4.53
CA LEU A 46 -8.63 9.27 -5.56
C LEU A 46 -10.12 9.35 -5.21
N GLU A 47 -10.50 9.23 -3.94
CA GLU A 47 -11.88 9.43 -3.48
C GLU A 47 -12.36 10.89 -3.63
N GLN A 48 -11.44 11.86 -3.77
CA GLN A 48 -11.80 13.23 -4.13
C GLN A 48 -12.07 13.38 -5.63
N CYS A 49 -11.65 12.43 -6.47
CA CYS A 49 -11.98 12.44 -7.88
C CYS A 49 -13.43 11.95 -8.08
N ALA A 50 -14.25 12.76 -8.75
CA ALA A 50 -15.66 12.46 -8.99
C ALA A 50 -15.90 11.22 -9.90
N ASN A 51 -14.88 10.78 -10.64
CA ASN A 51 -15.02 9.73 -11.65
C ASN A 51 -14.63 8.36 -11.11
N ARG A 52 -15.63 7.48 -10.90
CA ARG A 52 -15.48 6.15 -10.30
C ARG A 52 -14.49 5.26 -11.05
N THR A 53 -14.43 5.36 -12.37
CA THR A 53 -13.50 4.60 -13.21
C THR A 53 -12.04 5.02 -12.99
N LEU A 54 -11.78 6.32 -12.82
CA LEU A 54 -10.43 6.82 -12.55
C LEU A 54 -9.96 6.44 -11.13
N GLU A 55 -10.89 6.42 -10.16
CA GLU A 55 -10.65 5.94 -8.80
C GLU A 55 -10.18 4.48 -8.80
N TRP A 56 -10.90 3.61 -9.50
CA TRP A 56 -10.55 2.19 -9.61
C TRP A 56 -9.28 1.95 -10.42
N ALA A 57 -9.11 2.67 -11.54
CA ALA A 57 -7.91 2.56 -12.37
C ALA A 57 -6.65 2.97 -11.60
N GLY A 58 -6.70 4.07 -10.84
CA GLY A 58 -5.55 4.51 -10.04
C GLY A 58 -5.28 3.58 -8.84
N LYS A 59 -6.31 3.01 -8.21
CA LYS A 59 -6.16 1.98 -7.17
C LYS A 59 -5.42 0.75 -7.72
N LEU A 60 -5.85 0.23 -8.86
CA LEU A 60 -5.22 -0.92 -9.52
C LEU A 60 -3.80 -0.60 -10.02
N ALA A 61 -3.58 0.57 -10.60
CA ALA A 61 -2.26 1.00 -11.06
C ALA A 61 -1.27 1.12 -9.90
N PHE A 62 -1.69 1.73 -8.78
CA PHE A 62 -0.86 1.82 -7.58
C PHE A 62 -0.53 0.44 -7.02
N PHE A 63 -1.52 -0.45 -6.95
CA PHE A 63 -1.31 -1.81 -6.48
C PHE A 63 -0.32 -2.58 -7.34
N ASN A 64 -0.51 -2.57 -8.66
CA ASN A 64 0.39 -3.24 -9.59
C ASN A 64 1.80 -2.65 -9.54
N ALA A 65 1.94 -1.33 -9.40
CA ALA A 65 3.24 -0.68 -9.24
C ALA A 65 3.93 -1.09 -7.93
N ALA A 66 3.20 -1.09 -6.80
CA ALA A 66 3.72 -1.53 -5.50
C ALA A 66 4.10 -3.01 -5.50
N LEU A 67 3.29 -3.86 -6.15
CA LEU A 67 3.56 -5.29 -6.28
C LEU A 67 4.80 -5.55 -7.16
N THR A 68 4.97 -4.79 -8.24
CA THR A 68 6.16 -4.85 -9.09
C THR A 68 7.40 -4.37 -8.35
N LEU A 69 7.29 -3.29 -7.56
CA LEU A 69 8.38 -2.81 -6.70
C LEU A 69 8.79 -3.88 -5.68
N LEU A 70 7.82 -4.44 -4.96
CA LEU A 70 8.06 -5.54 -4.02
C LEU A 70 8.71 -6.73 -4.71
N TRP A 71 8.23 -7.11 -5.89
CA TRP A 71 8.81 -8.19 -6.68
C TRP A 71 10.28 -7.94 -7.03
N VAL A 72 10.62 -6.74 -7.51
CA VAL A 72 12.00 -6.36 -7.85
C VAL A 72 12.89 -6.34 -6.62
N VAL A 73 12.40 -5.81 -5.49
CA VAL A 73 13.18 -5.75 -4.26
C VAL A 73 13.36 -7.13 -3.61
N PHE A 74 12.32 -7.98 -3.63
CA PHE A 74 12.46 -9.37 -3.20
C PHE A 74 13.43 -10.14 -4.09
N ARG A 75 13.39 -9.91 -5.42
CA ARG A 75 14.36 -10.49 -6.35
C ARG A 75 15.78 -10.07 -6.02
N SER A 76 16.01 -8.79 -5.70
CA SER A 76 17.35 -8.27 -5.45
C SER A 76 17.91 -8.64 -4.08
N LEU A 77 17.05 -8.77 -3.05
CA LEU A 77 17.48 -9.06 -1.68
C LEU A 77 17.53 -10.55 -1.36
N PHE A 78 16.55 -11.35 -1.80
CA PHE A 78 16.41 -12.73 -1.33
C PHE A 78 17.08 -13.77 -2.24
N LEU A 79 17.03 -13.64 -3.58
CA LEU A 79 17.47 -14.70 -4.50
C LEU A 79 17.91 -14.16 -5.89
N PRO A 80 19.21 -14.09 -6.22
CA PRO A 80 19.65 -13.83 -7.60
C PRO A 80 19.24 -14.96 -8.57
N ALA A 81 19.09 -16.19 -8.06
CA ALA A 81 18.54 -17.33 -8.78
C ALA A 81 17.14 -17.67 -8.24
N LEU A 82 16.09 -17.23 -8.93
CA LEU A 82 14.74 -17.68 -8.61
C LEU A 82 14.64 -19.20 -8.78
N PRO A 83 14.04 -19.92 -7.83
CA PRO A 83 13.60 -21.27 -8.08
C PRO A 83 12.65 -21.29 -9.29
N ALA A 84 12.87 -22.20 -10.23
CA ALA A 84 12.07 -22.31 -11.47
C ALA A 84 10.56 -22.46 -11.19
N TRP A 85 10.18 -22.99 -10.01
CA TRP A 85 8.79 -23.12 -9.58
C TRP A 85 8.07 -21.78 -9.33
N LEU A 86 8.82 -20.69 -9.07
CA LEU A 86 8.25 -19.36 -8.84
C LEU A 86 8.15 -18.55 -10.14
N ALA A 87 9.05 -18.77 -11.10
CA ALA A 87 9.06 -18.08 -12.39
C ALA A 87 7.78 -18.31 -13.21
N GLY A 88 7.20 -19.52 -13.13
CA GLY A 88 5.91 -19.84 -13.80
C GLY A 88 4.66 -19.39 -13.03
N LYS A 89 4.79 -19.00 -11.75
CA LYS A 89 3.66 -18.67 -10.85
C LYS A 89 3.50 -17.18 -10.58
N VAL A 90 4.24 -16.33 -11.28
CA VAL A 90 4.11 -14.85 -11.20
C VAL A 90 2.67 -14.42 -11.45
N TRP A 91 2.00 -15.00 -12.44
CA TRP A 91 0.58 -14.75 -12.72
C TRP A 91 -0.32 -15.00 -11.51
N LEU A 92 -0.01 -16.04 -10.73
CA LEU A 92 -0.76 -16.42 -9.53
C LEU A 92 -0.49 -15.44 -8.38
N LEU A 93 0.75 -14.91 -8.28
CA LEU A 93 1.09 -13.84 -7.35
C LEU A 93 0.31 -12.55 -7.66
N TYR A 94 0.25 -12.15 -8.93
CA TYR A 94 -0.54 -10.98 -9.36
C TYR A 94 -2.04 -11.23 -9.11
N GLY A 95 -2.55 -12.43 -9.40
CA GLY A 95 -3.95 -12.79 -9.16
C GLY A 95 -4.34 -12.74 -7.69
N VAL A 96 -3.59 -13.44 -6.82
CA VAL A 96 -3.79 -13.43 -5.37
C VAL A 96 -3.57 -12.03 -4.80
N GLY A 97 -2.56 -11.32 -5.29
CA GLY A 97 -2.28 -9.95 -4.91
C GLY A 97 -3.48 -9.03 -5.14
N ASN A 98 -4.08 -9.06 -6.33
CA ASN A 98 -5.27 -8.24 -6.63
C ASN A 98 -6.44 -8.62 -5.71
N LEU A 99 -6.61 -9.90 -5.39
CA LEU A 99 -7.63 -10.38 -4.44
C LEU A 99 -7.42 -9.81 -3.03
N VAL A 100 -6.19 -9.89 -2.52
CA VAL A 100 -5.80 -9.32 -1.21
C VAL A 100 -5.99 -7.80 -1.21
N PHE A 101 -5.66 -7.14 -2.32
CA PHE A 101 -5.85 -5.70 -2.47
C PHE A 101 -7.32 -5.28 -2.38
N LEU A 102 -8.23 -6.03 -3.00
CA LEU A 102 -9.68 -5.77 -2.89
C LEU A 102 -10.15 -5.87 -1.43
N LEU A 103 -9.70 -6.90 -0.72
CA LEU A 103 -9.95 -7.08 0.72
C LEU A 103 -9.41 -5.90 1.53
N TYR A 104 -8.19 -5.45 1.21
CA TYR A 104 -7.55 -4.31 1.86
C TYR A 104 -8.32 -3.01 1.60
N ASP A 105 -8.68 -2.71 0.36
CA ASP A 105 -9.44 -1.50 0.02
C ASP A 105 -10.78 -1.48 0.75
N TRP A 106 -11.48 -2.62 0.83
CA TRP A 106 -12.73 -2.75 1.56
C TRP A 106 -12.57 -2.50 3.06
N GLY A 107 -11.56 -3.12 3.69
CA GLY A 107 -11.24 -2.91 5.10
C GLY A 107 -10.90 -1.44 5.39
N LEU A 108 -10.12 -0.81 4.51
CA LEU A 108 -9.70 0.57 4.68
C LEU A 108 -10.87 1.56 4.51
N SER A 109 -11.79 1.31 3.57
CA SER A 109 -13.02 2.12 3.44
C SER A 109 -13.85 2.08 4.72
N ARG A 110 -13.98 0.89 5.33
CA ARG A 110 -14.74 0.70 6.56
C ARG A 110 -14.06 1.40 7.74
N LEU A 111 -12.74 1.34 7.82
CA LEU A 111 -11.97 2.01 8.87
C LEU A 111 -12.09 3.54 8.78
N ILE A 112 -11.93 4.11 7.57
CA ILE A 112 -12.07 5.55 7.33
C ILE A 112 -13.48 6.03 7.65
N GLY A 113 -14.50 5.25 7.24
CA GLY A 113 -15.90 5.52 7.57
C GLY A 113 -16.14 5.59 9.09
N MET A 114 -15.62 4.62 9.84
CA MET A 114 -15.73 4.59 11.30
C MET A 114 -14.99 5.76 11.97
N MET A 115 -13.77 6.09 11.54
CA MET A 115 -13.02 7.22 12.10
C MET A 115 -13.71 8.55 11.83
N THR A 116 -14.28 8.73 10.62
CA THR A 116 -15.02 9.94 10.26
C THR A 116 -16.30 10.07 11.07
N ALA A 117 -17.02 8.98 11.28
CA ALA A 117 -18.21 8.95 12.14
C ALA A 117 -17.87 9.32 13.59
N ARG A 118 -16.77 8.77 14.14
CA ARG A 118 -16.28 9.09 15.49
C ARG A 118 -15.87 10.55 15.64
N LEU A 119 -15.24 11.15 14.63
CA LEU A 119 -14.80 12.55 14.66
C LEU A 119 -15.94 13.56 14.51
N LYS A 120 -17.03 13.21 13.82
CA LYS A 120 -18.24 14.06 13.72
C LYS A 120 -19.10 14.05 14.99
N LEU A 121 -18.87 13.09 15.89
CA LEU A 121 -19.55 12.94 17.18
C LEU A 121 -18.86 13.72 18.32
N ARG A 122 -17.78 14.44 18.03
CA ARG A 122 -17.12 15.40 18.93
C ARG A 122 -17.18 16.79 18.33
#